data_AF-A0A6C0DNU3-F1
#
_entry.id   AF-A0A6C0DNU3-F1
#
_cell.length_a   1.000
_cell.length_b   1.000
_cell.length_c   1.000
_cell.angle_alpha   90.00
_cell.angle_beta   90.00
_cell.angle_gamma   90.00
#
_symmetry.space_group_name_H-M   'P 1'
#
loop_
_entity.id
_entity.type
_entity.pdbx_description
1 polymer ?
#
loop_
_entity_poly.entity_id
_entity_poly.type
_entity_poly.pdbx_seq_one_letter_code
_entity_poly.pdbx_strand_id
1 'polypeptide(L)'
;MTSIYVLKLKNGNYYVGKSDNPVRRFQEHLNGIGSAWTRKYSPVALEKTYKSESPLDEDTEVKKLMLKYGIGAVRGGSYNQVILDDEQTRALKKEFWSAKNVCLNCGRDSHWAKDCRALTDIDGEQIGEIVWACEYCDEEFEDKDDCAKHEKLHFKKTVVRGSCYTCGRSGHYSPDCYARTHVDGYYL
;
A
#
# COMPACT_ATOMS: atom_id res chain seq x y z
N MET A 1 29.59 -25.17 15.14
CA MET A 1 29.59 -23.70 15.23
C MET A 1 29.00 -23.22 13.93
N THR A 2 27.78 -22.71 13.98
CA THR A 2 27.04 -22.41 12.76
C THR A 2 27.50 -21.08 12.16
N SER A 3 27.78 -21.07 10.86
CA SER A 3 28.13 -19.87 10.11
C SER A 3 26.97 -19.47 9.20
N ILE A 4 26.72 -18.17 9.08
CA ILE A 4 25.82 -17.62 8.05
C ILE A 4 26.62 -17.45 6.77
N TYR A 5 26.01 -17.82 5.65
CA TYR A 5 26.58 -17.64 4.33
C TYR A 5 25.59 -16.99 3.38
N VAL A 6 26.12 -16.17 2.48
CA VAL A 6 25.36 -15.47 1.44
C VAL A 6 25.86 -15.95 0.08
N LEU A 7 24.94 -16.48 -0.73
CA LEU A 7 25.18 -16.86 -2.11
C LEU A 7 24.64 -15.79 -3.04
N LYS A 8 25.48 -15.36 -3.97
CA LYS A 8 25.06 -14.59 -5.14
C LYS A 8 24.61 -15.56 -6.21
N LEU A 9 23.40 -15.38 -6.72
CA LEU A 9 22.78 -16.22 -7.75
C LEU A 9 22.67 -15.44 -9.07
N LYS A 10 22.24 -16.13 -10.12
CA LYS A 10 21.95 -15.51 -11.42
C LYS A 10 20.85 -14.44 -11.32
N ASN A 11 20.84 -13.52 -12.27
CA ASN A 11 19.86 -12.43 -12.41
C ASN A 11 19.79 -11.49 -11.20
N GLY A 12 20.88 -11.36 -10.43
CA GLY A 12 20.93 -10.47 -9.27
C GLY A 12 20.15 -10.98 -8.05
N ASN A 13 19.82 -12.27 -8.00
CA ASN A 13 19.17 -12.87 -6.84
C ASN A 13 20.19 -13.30 -5.78
N TYR A 14 19.76 -13.41 -4.53
CA TYR A 14 20.59 -13.82 -3.41
C TYR A 14 19.92 -14.92 -2.58
N TYR A 15 20.74 -15.74 -1.94
CA TYR A 15 20.29 -16.72 -0.96
C TYR A 15 21.12 -16.64 0.31
N VAL A 16 20.44 -16.61 1.45
CA VAL A 16 21.09 -16.67 2.76
C VAL A 16 20.80 -18.02 3.40
N GLY A 17 21.81 -18.64 3.98
CA GLY A 17 21.65 -19.87 4.72
C GLY A 17 22.59 -19.96 5.92
N LYS A 18 22.29 -20.89 6.82
CA LYS A 18 23.18 -21.28 7.91
C LYS A 18 23.78 -22.68 7.72
N SER A 19 25.06 -22.85 8.04
CA SER A 19 25.75 -24.15 8.01
C SER A 19 27.05 -24.14 8.81
N ASP A 20 27.44 -25.28 9.37
CA ASP A 20 28.77 -25.49 9.93
C ASP A 20 29.88 -25.54 8.85
N ASN A 21 29.54 -25.84 7.59
CA ASN A 21 30.50 -25.82 6.47
C ASN A 21 29.90 -25.15 5.22
N PRO A 22 29.98 -23.81 5.15
CA PRO A 22 29.49 -23.02 4.02
C PRO A 22 30.08 -23.39 2.66
N VAL A 23 31.37 -23.75 2.62
CA VAL A 23 32.05 -24.11 1.37
C VAL A 23 31.49 -25.40 0.80
N ARG A 24 31.34 -26.43 1.64
CA ARG A 24 30.69 -27.68 1.24
C ARG A 24 29.24 -27.43 0.81
N ARG A 25 28.49 -26.61 1.56
CA ARG A 25 27.10 -26.29 1.17
C ARG A 25 27.02 -25.59 -0.18
N PHE A 26 27.93 -24.66 -0.44
CA PHE A 26 28.00 -24.01 -1.75
C PHE A 26 28.21 -25.04 -2.88
N GLN A 27 29.10 -26.02 -2.71
CA GLN A 27 29.27 -27.12 -3.67
C GLN A 27 28.00 -27.97 -3.84
N GLU A 28 27.29 -28.28 -2.75
CA GLU A 28 26.00 -28.99 -2.81
C GLU A 28 24.97 -28.21 -3.63
N HIS A 29 24.88 -26.89 -3.44
CA HIS A 29 24.01 -26.03 -4.23
C HIS A 29 24.40 -26.00 -5.72
N LEU A 30 25.70 -25.98 -6.05
CA LEU A 30 26.18 -26.06 -7.43
C LEU A 30 25.79 -27.38 -8.11
N ASN A 31 25.78 -28.47 -7.34
CA ASN A 31 25.35 -29.80 -7.81
C ASN A 31 23.81 -29.96 -7.83
N GLY A 32 23.04 -28.90 -7.61
CA GLY A 32 21.57 -28.92 -7.62
C GLY A 32 20.93 -29.41 -6.32
N ILE A 33 21.74 -29.76 -5.32
CA ILE A 33 21.30 -30.22 -3.99
C ILE A 33 21.19 -29.00 -3.08
N GLY A 34 20.15 -28.21 -3.32
CA GLY A 34 19.94 -26.92 -2.65
C GLY A 34 18.47 -26.63 -2.34
N SER A 35 18.20 -25.41 -1.90
CA SER A 35 16.83 -24.90 -1.76
C SER A 35 16.16 -24.74 -3.12
N ALA A 36 14.83 -24.73 -3.15
CA ALA A 36 14.07 -24.49 -4.38
C ALA A 36 14.49 -23.19 -5.07
N TRP A 37 14.83 -22.15 -4.29
CA TRP A 37 15.34 -20.88 -4.81
C TRP A 37 16.68 -21.04 -5.54
N THR A 38 17.65 -21.73 -4.95
CA THR A 38 18.97 -21.95 -5.58
C THR A 38 18.93 -22.93 -6.76
N ARG A 39 17.91 -23.79 -6.85
CA ARG A 39 17.67 -24.61 -8.05
C ARG A 39 17.06 -23.77 -9.18
N LYS A 40 16.14 -22.85 -8.84
CA LYS A 40 15.55 -21.90 -9.80
C LYS A 40 16.60 -20.91 -10.33
N TYR A 41 17.46 -20.40 -9.44
CA TYR A 41 18.54 -19.48 -9.78
C TYR A 41 19.88 -20.07 -9.37
N SER A 42 20.64 -20.54 -10.35
CA SER A 42 21.93 -21.19 -10.10
C SER A 42 22.88 -20.28 -9.31
N PRO A 43 23.58 -20.81 -8.30
CA PRO A 43 24.62 -20.06 -7.60
C PRO A 43 25.76 -19.66 -8.53
N VAL A 44 26.23 -18.42 -8.37
CA VAL A 44 27.35 -17.84 -9.11
C VAL A 44 28.59 -17.77 -8.21
N ALA A 45 28.42 -17.30 -6.98
CA ALA A 45 29.52 -17.16 -6.03
C ALA A 45 29.04 -17.23 -4.58
N LEU A 46 29.92 -17.70 -3.70
CA LEU A 46 29.82 -17.51 -2.25
C LEU A 46 30.33 -16.09 -1.93
N GLU A 47 29.41 -15.16 -1.64
CA GLU A 47 29.74 -13.75 -1.50
C GLU A 47 30.23 -13.39 -0.09
N LYS A 48 29.58 -13.94 0.94
CA LYS A 48 29.93 -13.69 2.33
C LYS A 48 29.82 -14.95 3.17
N THR A 49 30.64 -15.03 4.21
CA THR A 49 30.54 -16.04 5.25
C THR A 49 31.03 -15.43 6.56
N TYR A 50 30.26 -15.58 7.63
CA TYR A 50 30.64 -15.14 8.96
C TYR A 50 30.01 -16.04 10.02
N LYS A 51 30.60 -16.07 11.22
CA LYS A 51 30.09 -16.86 12.34
C LYS A 51 28.80 -16.23 12.85
N SER A 52 27.79 -17.06 13.12
CA SER A 52 26.55 -16.59 13.73
C SER A 52 26.77 -16.41 15.24
N GLU A 53 26.30 -15.27 15.76
CA GLU A 53 26.31 -14.92 17.18
C GLU A 53 24.90 -15.06 17.80
N SER A 54 23.87 -14.98 16.96
CA SER A 54 22.46 -15.08 17.35
C SER A 54 21.67 -16.00 16.42
N PRO A 55 20.70 -16.78 16.94
CA PRO A 55 19.77 -17.55 16.11
C PRO A 55 19.00 -16.73 15.06
N LEU A 56 18.93 -15.41 15.24
CA LEU A 56 18.21 -14.48 14.37
C LEU A 56 19.07 -13.87 13.25
N ASP A 57 20.38 -14.15 13.22
CA ASP A 57 21.30 -13.53 12.27
C ASP A 57 20.96 -13.86 10.81
N GLU A 58 20.48 -15.09 10.56
CA GLU A 58 20.08 -15.54 9.24
C GLU A 58 18.95 -14.67 8.68
N ASP A 59 17.86 -14.53 9.44
CA ASP A 59 16.69 -13.72 9.04
C ASP A 59 17.03 -12.23 8.97
N THR A 60 17.88 -11.76 9.87
CA THR A 60 18.36 -10.38 9.86
C THR A 60 19.13 -10.06 8.57
N GLU A 61 20.01 -10.96 8.13
CA GLU A 61 20.77 -10.78 6.90
C GLU A 61 19.88 -10.88 5.66
N VAL A 62 18.89 -11.78 5.66
CA VAL A 62 17.86 -11.84 4.61
C VAL A 62 17.15 -10.49 4.48
N LYS A 63 16.65 -9.93 5.59
CA LYS A 63 15.95 -8.64 5.59
C LYS A 63 16.83 -7.48 5.12
N LYS A 64 18.10 -7.44 5.55
CA LYS A 64 19.08 -6.44 5.06
C LYS A 64 19.25 -6.51 3.54
N LEU A 65 19.40 -7.71 3.00
CA LEU A 65 19.53 -7.91 1.55
C LEU A 65 18.23 -7.59 0.81
N MET A 66 17.06 -7.95 1.36
CA MET A 66 15.75 -7.58 0.80
C MET A 66 15.54 -6.06 0.78
N LEU A 67 15.96 -5.34 1.81
CA LEU A 67 15.90 -3.88 1.85
C LEU A 67 16.77 -3.25 0.74
N LYS A 68 17.89 -3.90 0.40
CA LYS A 68 18.85 -3.41 -0.60
C LYS A 68 18.47 -3.78 -2.05
N TYR A 69 18.06 -5.02 -2.28
CA TYR A 69 17.85 -5.59 -3.63
C TYR A 69 16.38 -5.86 -3.96
N GLY A 70 15.46 -5.67 -3.00
CA GLY A 70 14.04 -5.94 -3.13
C GLY A 70 13.63 -7.30 -2.55
N ILE A 71 12.40 -7.36 -2.02
CA ILE A 71 11.81 -8.58 -1.43
C ILE A 71 11.81 -9.73 -2.45
N GLY A 72 11.56 -9.44 -3.72
CA GLY A 72 11.52 -10.45 -4.79
C GLY A 72 12.87 -11.10 -5.13
N ALA A 73 14.00 -10.50 -4.73
CA ALA A 73 15.33 -10.94 -5.16
C ALA A 73 16.04 -11.87 -4.17
N VAL A 74 15.54 -12.01 -2.94
CA VAL A 74 16.28 -12.65 -1.85
C VAL A 74 15.44 -13.70 -1.14
N ARG A 75 16.02 -14.87 -0.84
CA ARG A 75 15.41 -15.91 0.00
C ARG A 75 16.41 -16.48 1.01
N GLY A 76 15.90 -17.13 2.04
CA GLY A 76 16.73 -17.72 3.10
C GLY A 76 15.99 -17.77 4.43
N GLY A 77 16.54 -18.49 5.42
CA GLY A 77 15.95 -18.57 6.76
C GLY A 77 14.45 -18.86 6.75
N SER A 78 13.68 -18.01 7.42
CA SER A 78 12.21 -18.07 7.48
C SER A 78 11.53 -17.78 6.13
N TYR A 79 12.20 -17.09 5.21
CA TYR A 79 11.71 -16.69 3.89
C TYR A 79 12.30 -17.58 2.78
N ASN A 80 12.22 -18.91 2.93
CA ASN A 80 12.82 -19.86 1.98
C ASN A 80 11.89 -20.30 0.83
N GLN A 81 10.62 -19.92 0.87
CA GLN A 81 9.63 -20.23 -0.17
C GLN A 81 9.90 -19.43 -1.44
N VAL A 82 9.71 -20.03 -2.62
CA VAL A 82 9.97 -19.33 -3.91
C VAL A 82 9.05 -18.12 -4.07
N ILE A 83 7.77 -18.31 -3.76
CA ILE A 83 6.75 -17.26 -3.72
C ILE A 83 6.44 -17.07 -2.24
N LEU A 84 6.60 -15.85 -1.74
CA LEU A 84 6.18 -15.50 -0.39
C LEU A 84 4.68 -15.22 -0.43
N ASP A 85 3.98 -15.53 0.65
CA ASP A 85 2.58 -15.15 0.76
C ASP A 85 2.41 -13.63 0.89
N ASP A 86 1.18 -13.16 0.62
CA ASP A 86 0.85 -11.74 0.63
C ASP A 86 0.98 -11.14 2.03
N GLU A 87 0.76 -11.92 3.08
CA GLU A 87 0.86 -11.46 4.47
C GLU A 87 2.32 -11.17 4.86
N GLN A 88 3.22 -12.11 4.56
CA GLN A 88 4.66 -11.96 4.73
C GLN A 88 5.20 -10.78 3.92
N THR A 89 4.78 -10.68 2.66
CA THR A 89 5.21 -9.58 1.78
C THR A 89 4.76 -8.23 2.34
N ARG A 90 3.50 -8.12 2.78
CA ARG A 90 2.96 -6.91 3.40
C ARG A 90 3.66 -6.56 4.72
N ALA A 91 3.98 -7.56 5.54
CA ALA A 91 4.70 -7.35 6.80
C ALA A 91 6.12 -6.82 6.55
N LEU A 92 6.85 -7.42 5.60
CA LEU A 92 8.18 -6.97 5.19
C LEU A 92 8.15 -5.54 4.61
N LYS A 93 7.17 -5.23 3.75
CA LYS A 93 6.98 -3.88 3.21
C LYS A 93 6.81 -2.86 4.34
N LYS A 94 5.93 -3.13 5.30
CA LYS A 94 5.70 -2.25 6.46
C LYS A 94 6.96 -2.06 7.30
N GLU A 95 7.71 -3.13 7.57
CA GLU A 95 8.98 -3.05 8.30
C GLU A 95 10.00 -2.17 7.56
N PHE A 96 10.11 -2.32 6.24
CA PHE A 96 11.04 -1.53 5.43
C PHE A 96 10.61 -0.08 5.26
N TRP A 97 9.31 0.18 5.15
CA TRP A 97 8.77 1.54 5.14
C TRP A 97 9.00 2.24 6.47
N SER A 98 8.83 1.53 7.59
CA SER A 98 9.19 2.02 8.92
C SER A 98 10.68 2.38 8.99
N ALA A 99 11.56 1.49 8.55
CA ALA A 99 13.00 1.75 8.52
C ALA A 99 13.40 2.94 7.62
N LYS A 100 12.62 3.25 6.58
CA LYS A 100 12.81 4.41 5.70
C LYS A 100 12.10 5.67 6.17
N ASN A 101 11.38 5.64 7.30
CA ASN A 101 10.55 6.74 7.81
C ASN A 101 9.52 7.25 6.78
N VAL A 102 8.89 6.34 6.04
CA VAL A 102 7.83 6.67 5.08
C VAL A 102 6.47 6.12 5.54
N CYS A 103 5.40 6.49 4.85
CA CYS A 103 4.05 6.05 5.16
C CYS A 103 3.96 4.52 5.20
N LEU A 104 3.49 3.96 6.33
CA LEU A 104 3.36 2.51 6.52
C LEU A 104 2.21 1.87 5.73
N ASN A 105 1.30 2.69 5.18
CA ASN A 105 0.19 2.19 4.38
C ASN A 105 0.56 2.13 2.90
N CYS A 106 1.27 3.15 2.39
CA CYS A 106 1.51 3.27 0.95
C CYS A 106 2.97 3.41 0.53
N GLY A 107 3.93 3.54 1.46
CA GLY A 107 5.36 3.67 1.16
C GLY A 107 5.83 5.03 0.67
N ARG A 108 4.95 6.04 0.56
CA ARG A 108 5.31 7.42 0.15
C ARG A 108 5.80 8.25 1.34
N ASP A 109 6.70 9.19 1.09
CA ASP A 109 7.38 10.02 2.11
C ASP A 109 6.65 11.33 2.46
N SER A 110 5.55 11.65 1.78
CA SER A 110 4.85 12.94 1.94
C SER A 110 3.93 13.03 3.17
N HIS A 111 3.59 11.92 3.79
CA HIS A 111 2.57 11.87 4.85
C HIS A 111 2.79 10.67 5.80
N TRP A 112 2.09 10.70 6.93
CA TRP A 112 2.06 9.59 7.89
C TRP A 112 0.89 8.65 7.62
N ALA A 113 0.96 7.42 8.15
CA ALA A 113 -0.08 6.40 7.92
C ALA A 113 -1.50 6.86 8.27
N LYS A 114 -1.66 7.68 9.33
CA LYS A 114 -2.94 8.26 9.76
C LYS A 114 -3.57 9.21 8.72
N ASP A 115 -2.74 9.83 7.89
CA ASP A 115 -3.15 10.82 6.88
C ASP A 115 -3.12 10.20 5.46
N CYS A 116 -2.97 8.88 5.36
CA CYS A 116 -2.85 8.19 4.08
C CYS A 116 -4.20 8.09 3.37
N ARG A 117 -4.32 8.78 2.23
CA ARG A 117 -5.47 8.72 1.33
C ARG A 117 -5.20 7.95 0.03
N ALA A 118 -4.07 7.24 -0.03
CA ALA A 118 -3.70 6.49 -1.22
C ALA A 118 -4.49 5.18 -1.34
N LEU A 119 -4.96 4.89 -2.56
CA LEU A 119 -5.60 3.61 -2.89
C LEU A 119 -4.59 2.53 -3.26
N THR A 120 -3.39 2.94 -3.66
CA THR A 120 -2.28 2.04 -4.03
C THR A 120 -1.00 2.39 -3.28
N ASP A 121 -0.14 1.40 -3.06
CA ASP A 121 1.22 1.61 -2.58
C ASP A 121 2.18 2.09 -3.69
N ILE A 122 3.45 2.27 -3.35
CA ILE A 122 4.52 2.64 -4.29
C ILE A 122 4.80 1.58 -5.37
N ASP A 123 4.44 0.32 -5.12
CA ASP A 123 4.61 -0.79 -6.05
C ASP A 123 3.35 -1.00 -6.93
N GLY A 124 2.29 -0.21 -6.69
CA GLY A 124 1.02 -0.26 -7.41
C GLY A 124 0.03 -1.28 -6.85
N GLU A 125 0.30 -1.89 -5.71
CA GLU A 125 -0.62 -2.82 -5.05
C GLU A 125 -1.76 -2.07 -4.38
N GLN A 126 -2.98 -2.60 -4.49
CA GLN A 126 -4.16 -2.01 -3.89
C GLN A 126 -4.14 -2.18 -2.37
N ILE A 127 -4.24 -1.08 -1.64
CA ILE A 127 -4.21 -1.02 -0.16
C ILE A 127 -5.51 -0.50 0.45
N GLY A 128 -6.38 0.07 -0.38
CA GLY A 128 -7.67 0.61 0.03
C GLY A 128 -8.80 0.13 -0.88
N GLU A 129 -10.02 0.30 -0.41
CA GLU A 129 -11.22 0.05 -1.21
C GLU A 129 -11.56 1.32 -2.00
N ILE A 130 -11.96 1.15 -3.27
CA ILE A 130 -12.46 2.27 -4.07
C ILE A 130 -13.87 2.54 -3.58
N VAL A 131 -14.03 3.56 -2.73
CA VAL A 131 -15.33 4.02 -2.25
C VAL A 131 -15.77 5.25 -3.03
N TRP A 132 -17.07 5.37 -3.31
CA TRP A 132 -17.65 6.61 -3.84
C TRP A 132 -18.05 7.47 -2.65
N ALA A 133 -17.19 8.39 -2.24
CA ALA A 133 -17.47 9.31 -1.13
C ALA A 133 -18.04 10.65 -1.63
N CYS A 134 -18.96 11.23 -0.86
CA CYS A 134 -19.53 12.54 -1.14
C CYS A 134 -18.49 13.67 -0.95
N GLU A 135 -18.45 14.66 -1.85
CA GLU A 135 -17.53 15.80 -1.72
C GLU A 135 -17.90 16.77 -0.58
N TYR A 136 -19.12 16.68 -0.03
CA TYR A 136 -19.67 17.64 0.94
C TYR A 136 -19.92 17.03 2.33
N CYS A 137 -19.78 15.71 2.51
CA CYS A 137 -19.90 15.04 3.80
C CYS A 137 -19.20 13.66 3.80
N ASP A 138 -19.10 13.04 4.97
CA ASP A 138 -18.38 11.76 5.17
C ASP A 138 -19.22 10.50 4.82
N GLU A 139 -20.18 10.62 3.91
CA GLU A 139 -21.03 9.49 3.46
C GLU A 139 -20.37 8.76 2.28
N GLU A 140 -20.39 7.43 2.32
CA GLU A 140 -19.82 6.54 1.32
C GLU A 140 -20.92 5.73 0.61
N PHE A 141 -20.73 5.45 -0.68
CA PHE A 141 -21.71 4.79 -1.55
C PHE A 141 -21.08 3.63 -2.32
N GLU A 142 -21.91 2.61 -2.62
CA GLU A 142 -21.50 1.43 -3.40
C GLU A 142 -21.21 1.77 -4.87
N ASP A 143 -21.90 2.78 -5.41
CA ASP A 143 -21.69 3.23 -6.79
C ASP A 143 -21.74 4.76 -6.96
N LYS A 144 -21.23 5.19 -8.12
CA LYS A 144 -21.13 6.60 -8.50
C LYS A 144 -22.49 7.27 -8.63
N ASP A 145 -23.50 6.56 -9.10
CA ASP A 145 -24.80 7.13 -9.40
C ASP A 145 -25.54 7.48 -8.09
N ASP A 146 -25.39 6.65 -7.07
CA ASP A 146 -25.95 6.89 -5.74
C ASP A 146 -25.23 8.02 -5.02
N CYS A 147 -23.90 8.09 -5.08
CA CYS A 147 -23.14 9.25 -4.59
C CYS A 147 -23.61 10.54 -5.29
N ALA A 148 -23.73 10.54 -6.62
CA ALA A 148 -24.17 11.70 -7.38
C ALA A 148 -25.62 12.13 -7.09
N LYS A 149 -26.51 11.18 -6.76
CA LYS A 149 -27.88 11.49 -6.30
C LYS A 149 -27.86 12.14 -4.92
N HIS A 150 -27.02 11.63 -4.02
CA HIS A 150 -26.84 12.19 -2.68
C HIS A 150 -26.27 13.61 -2.74
N GLU A 151 -25.23 13.86 -3.54
CA GLU A 151 -24.59 15.18 -3.65
C GLU A 151 -25.57 16.29 -4.05
N LYS A 152 -26.55 15.98 -4.90
CA LYS A 152 -27.62 16.92 -5.29
C LYS A 152 -28.49 17.36 -4.11
N LEU A 153 -28.56 16.58 -3.03
CA LEU A 153 -29.33 16.92 -1.84
C LEU A 153 -28.71 18.08 -1.06
N HIS A 154 -27.38 18.21 -1.07
CA HIS A 154 -26.67 19.35 -0.46
C HIS A 154 -27.05 20.68 -1.12
N PHE A 155 -27.48 20.64 -2.39
CA PHE A 155 -27.87 21.82 -3.17
C PHE A 155 -29.38 22.00 -3.35
N LYS A 156 -30.22 21.16 -2.72
CA LYS A 156 -31.68 21.35 -2.79
C LYS A 156 -32.06 22.60 -2.01
N LYS A 157 -32.13 23.74 -2.70
CA LYS A 157 -32.80 24.95 -2.22
C LYS A 157 -34.21 24.54 -1.78
N THR A 158 -34.49 24.66 -0.50
CA THR A 158 -35.84 24.50 0.06
C THR A 158 -36.71 25.62 -0.49
N VAL A 159 -37.35 25.39 -1.63
CA VAL A 159 -38.46 26.25 -2.05
C VAL A 159 -39.56 26.04 -1.01
N VAL A 160 -39.69 27.00 -0.10
CA VAL A 160 -40.71 26.94 0.96
C VAL A 160 -42.07 26.84 0.26
N ARG A 161 -42.83 25.79 0.55
CA ARG A 161 -44.14 25.53 -0.06
C ARG A 161 -45.05 26.73 0.24
N GLY A 162 -45.58 27.40 -0.79
CA GLY A 162 -46.33 28.65 -0.64
C GLY A 162 -45.49 29.93 -0.76
N SER A 163 -44.26 29.84 -1.29
CA SER A 163 -43.48 30.99 -1.73
C SER A 163 -43.82 31.40 -3.17
N CYS A 164 -43.75 32.70 -3.41
CA CYS A 164 -43.91 33.31 -4.72
C CYS A 164 -42.77 32.85 -5.66
N TYR A 165 -43.09 32.30 -6.83
CA TYR A 165 -42.07 31.84 -7.79
C TYR A 165 -41.26 32.97 -8.42
N THR A 166 -41.71 34.22 -8.29
CA THR A 166 -41.00 35.40 -8.80
C THR A 166 -39.97 35.91 -7.80
N CYS A 167 -40.33 36.03 -6.51
CA CYS A 167 -39.45 36.66 -5.51
C CYS A 167 -38.96 35.74 -4.38
N GLY A 168 -39.47 34.51 -4.28
CA GLY A 168 -39.11 33.53 -3.25
C GLY A 168 -39.67 33.80 -1.85
N ARG A 169 -40.46 34.87 -1.63
CA ARG A 169 -41.10 35.17 -0.33
C ARG A 169 -42.45 34.49 -0.19
N SER A 170 -42.83 34.11 1.02
CA SER A 170 -44.15 33.53 1.33
C SER A 170 -45.25 34.59 1.45
N GLY A 171 -46.51 34.15 1.33
CA GLY A 171 -47.71 35.00 1.55
C GLY A 171 -48.38 35.56 0.30
N HIS A 172 -47.83 35.31 -0.90
CA HIS A 172 -48.45 35.64 -2.19
C HIS A 172 -47.93 34.72 -3.30
N TYR A 173 -48.57 34.73 -4.47
CA TYR A 173 -48.14 34.00 -5.67
C TYR A 173 -47.62 34.96 -6.76
N SER A 174 -46.93 34.42 -7.77
CA SER A 174 -46.28 35.20 -8.83
C SER A 174 -47.15 36.27 -9.51
N PRO A 175 -48.45 36.06 -9.79
CA PRO A 175 -49.28 37.10 -10.38
C PRO A 175 -49.45 38.34 -9.50
N ASP A 176 -49.36 38.17 -8.18
CA ASP A 176 -49.56 39.22 -7.16
C ASP A 176 -48.22 39.69 -6.58
N CYS A 177 -47.11 39.43 -7.27
CA CYS A 177 -45.77 39.76 -6.80
C CYS A 177 -45.52 41.28 -6.81
N TYR A 178 -45.42 41.86 -5.62
CA TYR A 178 -45.11 43.28 -5.43
C TYR A 178 -43.63 43.55 -5.10
N ALA A 179 -42.81 42.50 -4.97
CA ALA A 179 -41.41 42.63 -4.59
C ALA A 179 -40.55 43.11 -5.76
N ARG A 180 -39.61 44.02 -5.48
CA ARG A 180 -38.60 44.52 -6.45
C ARG A 180 -37.28 43.75 -6.40
N THR A 181 -37.12 42.88 -5.42
CA THR A 181 -35.91 42.09 -5.20
C THR A 181 -36.26 40.66 -4.85
N HIS A 182 -35.42 39.69 -5.19
CA HIS A 182 -35.54 38.30 -4.76
C HIS A 182 -35.19 38.16 -3.27
N VAL A 183 -35.63 37.08 -2.62
CA VAL A 183 -35.24 36.74 -1.23
C VAL A 183 -33.72 36.56 -1.09
N ASP A 184 -33.05 36.20 -2.19
CA ASP A 184 -31.58 36.06 -2.28
C ASP A 184 -30.86 37.41 -2.58
N GLY A 185 -31.57 38.54 -2.62
CA GLY A 185 -30.96 39.89 -2.63
C GLY A 185 -30.72 40.55 -3.99
N TYR A 186 -31.02 39.90 -5.12
CA TYR A 186 -30.90 40.49 -6.47
C TYR A 186 -32.19 41.19 -6.93
N TYR A 187 -32.11 42.09 -7.93
CA TYR A 187 -33.28 42.79 -8.49
C TYR A 187 -34.07 41.87 -9.44
N LEU A 188 -35.41 41.95 -9.39
CA LEU A 188 -36.34 41.12 -10.20
C LEU A 188 -36.72 41.78 -11.53
#